data_AF-A0AAD6QQ20-F1
#
_entry.id   AF-A0AAD6QQ20-F1
#
_cell.length_a   1.000
_cell.length_b   1.000
_cell.length_c   1.000
_cell.angle_alpha   90.00
_cell.angle_beta   90.00
_cell.angle_gamma   90.00
#
_symmetry.space_group_name_H-M   'P 1'
#
loop_
_entity.id
_entity.type
_entity.pdbx_description
1 polymer ?
#
loop_
_entity_poly.entity_id
_entity_poly.type
_entity_poly.pdbx_seq_one_letter_code
_entity_poly.pdbx_strand_id
1 'polypeptide(L)'
;MVCKEILWFIKIYFLQAGCTIRTKCQVQSVIKNPHGIFQPGGISRKRRWRVYINEIDYITSDWVILSAGVLGTTEILFRSQMRGLRLSDTLGSGFSCNGNNLAYVAGSPAPLNGYGLNRKQLSEIPFQDRPGPSISSSHTSSLGFTVQVYNFSLRANT
;
A
#
# COMPACT_ATOMS: atom_id res chain seq x y z
N MET A 1 2.15 -13.75 -15.80
CA MET A 1 3.44 -13.63 -16.51
C MET A 1 3.57 -12.24 -17.15
N VAL A 2 3.40 -11.15 -16.37
CA VAL A 2 3.36 -9.76 -16.88
C VAL A 2 4.36 -8.82 -16.17
N CYS A 3 4.88 -9.18 -14.99
CA CYS A 3 5.73 -8.25 -14.22
C CYS A 3 7.19 -8.12 -14.69
N LYS A 4 7.82 -9.17 -15.25
CA LYS A 4 9.28 -9.15 -15.49
C LYS A 4 9.67 -8.29 -16.70
N GLU A 5 8.91 -8.39 -17.79
CA GLU A 5 9.09 -7.60 -19.03
C GLU A 5 8.97 -6.10 -18.74
N ILE A 6 7.89 -5.68 -18.07
CA ILE A 6 7.62 -4.28 -17.74
C ILE A 6 8.73 -3.69 -16.87
N LEU A 7 9.19 -4.44 -15.86
CA LEU A 7 10.25 -3.96 -14.96
C LEU A 7 11.58 -3.75 -15.71
N TRP A 8 11.84 -4.57 -16.71
CA TRP A 8 13.05 -4.49 -17.54
C TRP A 8 13.02 -3.25 -18.43
N PHE A 9 11.89 -2.98 -19.09
CA PHE A 9 11.68 -1.76 -19.88
C PHE A 9 11.82 -0.49 -19.05
N ILE A 10 11.19 -0.46 -17.87
CA ILE A 10 11.29 0.67 -16.94
C ILE A 10 12.75 0.93 -16.56
N LYS A 11 13.50 -0.12 -16.22
CA LYS A 11 14.90 0.01 -15.82
C LYS A 11 15.76 0.63 -16.92
N ILE A 12 15.59 0.20 -18.18
CA ILE A 12 16.34 0.76 -19.31
C ILE A 12 16.00 2.24 -19.49
N TYR A 13 14.72 2.58 -19.49
CA TYR A 13 14.26 3.93 -19.75
C TYR A 13 14.81 4.93 -18.74
N PHE A 14 14.76 4.58 -17.45
CA PHE A 14 15.30 5.42 -16.39
C PHE A 14 16.82 5.56 -16.44
N LEU A 15 17.55 4.48 -16.77
CA LEU A 15 19.00 4.55 -16.92
C LEU A 15 19.41 5.45 -18.10
N GLN A 16 18.70 5.38 -19.23
CA GLN A 16 18.92 6.27 -20.37
C GLN A 16 18.62 7.74 -20.04
N ALA A 17 17.63 7.99 -19.19
CA ALA A 17 17.33 9.34 -18.67
C ALA A 17 18.34 9.83 -17.61
N GLY A 18 19.43 9.10 -17.35
CA GLY A 18 20.46 9.48 -16.37
C GLY A 18 20.06 9.25 -14.91
N CYS A 19 18.99 8.49 -14.65
CA CYS A 19 18.57 8.18 -13.28
C CYS A 19 19.44 7.09 -12.67
N THR A 20 19.83 7.26 -11.40
CA THR A 20 20.52 6.22 -10.65
C THR A 20 19.51 5.30 -9.97
N ILE A 21 19.61 3.99 -10.24
CA ILE A 21 18.76 2.97 -9.62
C ILE A 21 19.59 2.15 -8.64
N ARG A 22 19.23 2.19 -7.36
CA ARG A 22 19.85 1.37 -6.31
C ARG A 22 18.92 0.22 -5.95
N THR A 23 19.36 -1.01 -6.20
CA THR A 23 18.63 -2.24 -5.81
C THR A 23 19.17 -2.80 -4.50
N LYS A 24 18.47 -3.78 -3.91
CA LYS A 24 18.83 -4.37 -2.60
C LYS A 24 18.96 -3.32 -1.48
N CYS A 25 18.20 -2.23 -1.62
CA CYS A 25 18.16 -1.12 -0.69
C CYS A 25 16.71 -0.97 -0.23
N GLN A 26 16.47 -1.07 1.08
CA GLN A 26 15.15 -0.86 1.66
C GLN A 26 15.14 0.47 2.39
N VAL A 27 14.19 1.34 2.04
CA VAL A 27 13.96 2.57 2.78
C VAL A 27 13.26 2.21 4.10
N GLN A 28 13.83 2.66 5.21
CA GLN A 28 13.30 2.42 6.55
C GLN A 28 12.36 3.53 6.98
N SER A 29 12.76 4.79 6.78
CA SER A 29 11.96 5.95 7.19
C SER A 29 12.38 7.21 6.44
N VAL A 30 11.49 8.19 6.42
CA VAL A 30 11.70 9.52 5.87
C VAL A 30 11.35 10.57 6.91
N ILE A 31 12.24 11.54 7.15
CA ILE A 31 11.97 12.65 8.07
C ILE A 31 12.31 13.99 7.40
N LYS A 32 11.64 15.05 7.85
CA LYS A 32 12.02 16.42 7.48
C LYS A 32 13.36 16.76 8.13
N ASN A 33 14.22 17.45 7.39
CA ASN A 33 15.50 17.91 7.92
C ASN A 33 15.25 19.02 8.96
N PRO A 34 15.61 18.82 10.24
CA PRO A 34 15.34 19.78 11.31
C PRO A 34 16.11 21.10 11.13
N HIS A 35 17.25 21.09 10.43
CA HIS A 35 18.08 22.28 10.21
C HIS A 35 17.71 23.08 8.96
N GLY A 36 16.44 23.02 8.53
CA GLY A 36 15.93 23.83 7.42
C GLY A 36 15.78 25.33 7.74
N ILE A 37 16.18 25.76 8.94
CA ILE A 37 16.13 27.17 9.35
C ILE A 37 17.50 27.79 9.05
N PHE A 38 17.45 28.75 8.13
CA PHE A 38 18.47 29.69 7.67
C PHE A 38 19.62 29.90 8.67
N GLN A 39 20.83 29.45 8.33
CA GLN A 39 22.04 29.99 8.96
C GLN A 39 22.45 31.24 8.18
N PRO A 40 22.50 32.43 8.79
CA PRO A 40 23.04 33.61 8.14
C PRO A 40 24.55 33.43 8.02
N GLY A 41 25.05 33.23 6.79
CA GLY A 41 26.49 33.25 6.50
C GLY A 41 27.08 32.06 5.73
N GLY A 42 26.29 31.11 5.22
CA GLY A 42 26.84 29.99 4.43
C GLY A 42 25.89 29.45 3.37
N ILE A 43 26.35 29.37 2.12
CA ILE A 43 25.62 28.86 0.94
C ILE A 43 25.57 27.32 0.96
N SER A 44 25.02 26.72 2.02
CA SER A 44 24.68 25.30 2.01
C SER A 44 23.18 25.16 2.18
N ARG A 45 22.45 25.12 1.05
CA ARG A 45 21.06 24.68 1.02
C ARG A 45 21.04 23.21 1.44
N LYS A 46 20.90 22.95 2.73
CA LYS A 46 20.69 21.59 3.24
C LYS A 46 19.35 21.10 2.70
N ARG A 47 19.38 20.01 1.94
CA ARG A 47 18.19 19.45 1.31
C ARG A 47 17.12 19.11 2.35
N ARG A 48 15.85 19.24 1.94
CA ARG A 48 14.68 19.27 2.85
C ARG A 48 14.40 17.96 3.58
N TRP A 49 14.73 16.81 3.00
CA TRP A 49 14.37 15.50 3.51
C TRP A 49 15.59 14.63 3.77
N ARG A 50 15.50 13.78 4.79
CA ARG A 50 16.43 12.67 5.03
C ARG A 50 15.67 11.36 4.85
N VAL A 51 16.18 10.51 3.97
CA VAL A 51 15.63 9.18 3.67
C VAL A 51 16.60 8.15 4.21
N TYR A 52 16.20 7.49 5.29
CA TYR A 52 17.02 6.52 6.01
C TYR A 52 16.92 5.15 5.37
N ILE A 53 18.09 4.53 5.16
CA ILE A 53 18.25 3.17 4.65
C ILE A 53 18.48 2.20 5.81
N ASN A 54 19.07 2.67 6.90
CA ASN A 54 19.18 1.99 8.18
C ASN A 54 19.09 3.02 9.32
N GLU A 55 19.56 2.67 10.51
CA GLU A 55 19.48 3.56 11.67
C GLU A 55 20.31 4.85 11.51
N ILE A 56 21.48 4.76 10.87
CA ILE A 56 22.49 5.82 10.78
C ILE A 56 22.66 6.39 9.36
N ASP A 57 22.51 5.56 8.34
CA ASP A 57 22.70 5.90 6.94
C ASP A 57 21.43 6.48 6.34
N TYR A 58 21.57 7.65 5.74
CA TYR A 58 20.51 8.33 5.03
C TYR A 58 21.03 9.05 3.79
N ILE A 59 20.13 9.26 2.83
CA ILE A 59 20.35 10.17 1.71
C ILE A 59 19.53 11.44 1.92
N THR A 60 20.01 12.57 1.39
CA THR A 60 19.29 13.83 1.47
C THR A 60 18.66 14.20 0.13
N SER A 61 17.41 14.68 0.15
CA SER A 61 16.66 15.06 -1.06
C SER A 61 15.79 16.28 -0.81
N ASP A 62 15.53 17.07 -1.86
CA ASP A 62 14.58 18.19 -1.79
C ASP A 62 13.13 17.71 -1.89
N TRP A 63 12.92 16.61 -2.62
CA TRP A 63 11.64 15.96 -2.85
C TRP A 63 11.74 14.46 -2.60
N VAL A 64 10.68 13.88 -2.04
CA VAL A 64 10.57 12.43 -1.83
C VAL A 64 9.23 11.98 -2.38
N ILE A 65 9.27 10.99 -3.28
CA ILE A 65 8.10 10.32 -3.84
C ILE A 65 8.10 8.89 -3.27
N LEU A 66 7.05 8.51 -2.56
CA LEU A 66 6.90 7.17 -2.00
C LEU A 66 6.03 6.30 -2.93
N SER A 67 6.65 5.30 -3.55
CA SER A 67 6.01 4.37 -4.48
C SER A 67 6.27 2.90 -4.11
N ALA A 68 6.25 2.58 -2.81
CA ALA A 68 6.55 1.25 -2.28
C ALA A 68 5.32 0.30 -2.23
N GLY A 69 4.25 0.65 -2.95
CA GLY A 69 2.95 -0.02 -2.86
C GLY A 69 2.19 0.32 -1.58
N VAL A 70 0.96 -0.18 -1.45
CA VAL A 70 0.06 0.22 -0.34
C VAL A 70 0.64 -0.16 1.02
N LEU A 71 1.13 -1.39 1.17
CA LEU A 71 1.73 -1.86 2.43
C LEU A 71 3.08 -1.18 2.70
N GLY A 72 3.99 -1.18 1.73
CA GLY A 72 5.34 -0.64 1.91
C GLY A 72 5.35 0.86 2.17
N THR A 73 4.51 1.64 1.48
CA THR A 73 4.40 3.08 1.73
C THR A 73 3.81 3.34 3.12
N THR A 74 2.79 2.59 3.53
CA THR A 74 2.18 2.72 4.86
C THR A 74 3.19 2.36 5.97
N GLU A 75 3.96 1.29 5.81
CA GLU A 75 5.01 0.86 6.74
C GLU A 75 6.13 1.91 6.89
N ILE A 76 6.60 2.50 5.77
CA ILE A 76 7.58 3.59 5.81
C ILE A 76 7.04 4.79 6.58
N LEU A 77 5.78 5.17 6.34
CA LEU A 77 5.14 6.31 7.00
C LEU A 77 4.93 6.08 8.50
N PHE A 78 4.56 4.87 8.94
CA PHE A 78 4.50 4.55 10.37
C PHE A 78 5.88 4.62 11.03
N ARG A 79 6.92 4.07 10.40
CA ARG A 79 8.30 4.20 10.88
C ARG A 79 8.77 5.66 10.93
N SER A 80 8.38 6.47 9.95
CA SER A 80 8.61 7.92 9.97
C SER A 80 7.91 8.61 11.14
N GLN A 81 6.66 8.23 11.44
CA GLN A 81 5.89 8.78 12.56
C GLN A 81 6.56 8.50 13.88
N MET A 82 7.02 7.26 14.10
CA MET A 82 7.79 6.87 15.29
C MET A 82 9.10 7.67 15.43
N ARG A 83 9.66 8.16 14.32
CA ARG A 83 10.83 9.05 14.29
C ARG A 83 10.49 10.55 14.34
N GLY A 84 9.24 10.90 14.68
CA GLY A 84 8.81 12.28 14.91
C GLY A 84 8.26 13.00 13.68
N LEU A 85 8.02 12.31 12.56
CA LEU A 85 7.30 12.91 11.44
C LEU A 85 5.82 13.06 11.81
N ARG A 86 5.34 14.30 11.89
CA ARG A 86 3.90 14.58 12.07
C ARG A 86 3.12 14.14 10.82
N LEU A 87 2.22 13.19 11.00
CA LEU A 87 1.34 12.63 9.97
C LEU A 87 -0.12 12.66 10.46
N SER A 88 -1.06 12.37 9.56
CA SER A 88 -2.49 12.28 9.88
C SER A 88 -2.78 11.09 10.80
N ASP A 89 -3.73 11.26 11.72
CA ASP A 89 -4.26 10.17 12.55
C ASP A 89 -5.00 9.09 11.75
N THR A 90 -5.33 9.39 10.48
CA THR A 90 -5.93 8.44 9.55
C THR A 90 -4.91 7.56 8.81
N LEU A 91 -3.61 7.67 9.12
CA LEU A 91 -2.59 6.82 8.49
C LEU A 91 -2.88 5.34 8.74
N GLY A 92 -2.85 4.54 7.66
CA GLY A 92 -3.15 3.11 7.72
C GLY A 92 -4.65 2.76 7.77
N SER A 93 -5.54 3.76 7.85
CA SER A 93 -6.97 3.55 7.66
C SER A 93 -7.36 3.47 6.17
N GLY A 94 -8.53 2.91 5.87
CA GLY A 94 -9.03 2.81 4.48
C GLY A 94 -8.28 1.80 3.60
N PHE A 95 -7.49 0.91 4.20
CA PHE A 95 -6.88 -0.20 3.49
C PHE A 95 -7.96 -1.16 2.97
N SER A 96 -7.87 -1.51 1.68
CA SER A 96 -8.74 -2.49 1.03
C SER A 96 -7.89 -3.47 0.23
N CYS A 97 -8.08 -4.76 0.44
CA CYS A 97 -7.47 -5.82 -0.37
C CYS A 97 -8.15 -6.00 -1.74
N ASN A 98 -8.78 -4.93 -2.26
CA ASN A 98 -9.64 -4.97 -3.42
C ASN A 98 -10.59 -6.17 -3.35
N GLY A 99 -11.18 -6.44 -2.18
CA GLY A 99 -12.16 -7.52 -2.00
C GLY A 99 -11.76 -8.89 -2.57
N ASN A 100 -10.47 -9.23 -2.61
CA ASN A 100 -10.06 -10.59 -2.98
C ASN A 100 -10.26 -11.52 -1.77
N ASN A 101 -11.02 -12.61 -1.95
CA ASN A 101 -11.24 -13.61 -0.91
C ASN A 101 -10.87 -15.00 -1.44
N LEU A 102 -10.18 -15.78 -0.60
CA LEU A 102 -9.81 -17.16 -0.90
C LEU A 102 -10.46 -18.04 0.17
N ALA A 103 -11.41 -18.86 -0.24
CA ALA A 103 -12.06 -19.83 0.62
C ALA A 103 -11.73 -21.26 0.15
N TYR A 104 -11.44 -22.14 1.11
CA TYR A 104 -11.25 -23.56 0.90
C TYR A 104 -12.12 -24.32 1.91
N VAL A 105 -12.82 -25.35 1.45
CA VAL A 105 -13.64 -26.24 2.26
C VAL A 105 -13.14 -27.66 2.06
N ALA A 106 -12.82 -28.36 3.15
CA ALA A 106 -12.48 -29.78 3.14
C ALA A 106 -13.29 -30.54 4.17
N GLY A 107 -13.59 -31.81 3.87
CA GLY A 107 -14.30 -32.71 4.78
C GLY A 107 -15.77 -32.34 5.00
N SER A 108 -16.37 -31.47 4.18
CA SER A 108 -17.80 -31.16 4.29
C SER A 108 -18.64 -32.30 3.70
N PRO A 109 -19.53 -32.94 4.48
CA PRO A 109 -20.53 -33.87 3.95
C PRO A 109 -21.68 -33.14 3.25
N ALA A 110 -21.83 -31.82 3.47
CA ALA A 110 -22.84 -30.99 2.83
C ALA A 110 -22.37 -30.48 1.45
N PRO A 111 -23.25 -30.42 0.44
CA PRO A 111 -22.91 -29.92 -0.89
C PRO A 111 -22.49 -28.44 -0.83
N LEU A 112 -21.41 -28.10 -1.53
CA LEU A 112 -20.93 -26.73 -1.65
C LEU A 112 -21.76 -25.99 -2.71
N ASN A 113 -22.69 -25.13 -2.28
CA ASN A 113 -23.43 -24.24 -3.17
C ASN A 113 -22.63 -22.97 -3.45
N GLY A 114 -21.65 -23.05 -4.35
CA GLY A 114 -20.96 -21.89 -4.89
C GLY A 114 -21.81 -21.21 -5.98
N TYR A 115 -22.17 -19.94 -5.79
CA TYR A 115 -22.83 -19.15 -6.81
C TYR A 115 -21.89 -18.03 -7.29
N GLY A 116 -21.65 -17.98 -8.60
CA GLY A 116 -20.85 -16.94 -9.24
C GLY A 116 -21.59 -16.37 -10.44
N LEU A 117 -21.59 -15.03 -10.56
CA LEU A 117 -22.17 -14.36 -11.72
C LEU A 117 -21.16 -14.38 -12.87
N ASN A 118 -21.57 -14.91 -14.02
CA ASN A 118 -20.80 -14.74 -15.25
C ASN A 118 -21.05 -13.36 -15.88
N ARG A 119 -20.25 -12.98 -16.87
CA ARG A 119 -20.33 -11.65 -17.51
C ARG A 119 -21.73 -11.33 -18.08
N LYS A 120 -22.44 -12.33 -18.63
CA LYS A 120 -23.78 -12.15 -19.21
C LYS A 120 -24.82 -11.89 -18.11
N GLN A 121 -24.79 -12.70 -17.05
CA GLN A 121 -25.66 -12.52 -15.88
C GLN A 121 -25.39 -11.17 -15.18
N LEU A 122 -24.12 -10.75 -15.10
CA LEU A 122 -23.78 -9.44 -14.54
C LEU A 122 -24.31 -8.29 -15.39
N SER A 123 -24.34 -8.43 -16.72
CA SER A 123 -24.90 -7.41 -17.61
C SER A 123 -26.42 -7.31 -17.54
N GLU A 124 -27.10 -8.38 -17.15
CA GLU A 124 -28.57 -8.44 -16.97
C GLU A 124 -29.03 -7.78 -15.65
N ILE A 125 -28.16 -7.71 -14.64
CA ILE A 125 -28.46 -7.05 -13.37
C ILE A 125 -28.31 -5.52 -13.54
N PRO A 126 -29.28 -4.70 -13.07
CA PRO A 126 -29.15 -3.23 -13.05
C PRO A 126 -27.91 -2.77 -12.29
N PHE A 127 -27.27 -1.69 -12.73
CA PHE A 127 -25.97 -1.28 -12.18
C PHE A 127 -26.00 -1.05 -10.66
N GLN A 128 -27.07 -0.47 -10.13
CA GLN A 128 -27.28 -0.25 -8.69
C GLN A 128 -27.37 -1.53 -7.85
N ASP A 129 -27.75 -2.65 -8.46
CA ASP A 129 -27.95 -3.95 -7.79
C ASP A 129 -26.80 -4.92 -8.07
N ARG A 130 -25.83 -4.51 -8.90
CA ARG A 130 -24.65 -5.33 -9.17
C ARG A 130 -23.78 -5.42 -7.92
N PRO A 131 -23.29 -6.61 -7.56
CA PRO A 131 -22.26 -6.71 -6.54
C PRO A 131 -21.06 -5.86 -6.98
N GLY A 132 -20.62 -4.99 -6.07
CA GLY A 132 -19.56 -4.01 -6.35
C GLY A 132 -18.27 -4.69 -6.82
N PRO A 133 -17.40 -3.97 -7.56
CA PRO A 133 -16.22 -4.55 -8.21
C PRO A 133 -15.24 -5.19 -7.24
N SER A 134 -15.34 -4.89 -5.94
CA SER A 134 -14.78 -5.69 -4.85
C SER A 134 -15.03 -5.07 -3.46
N ILE A 135 -15.97 -5.64 -2.70
CA ILE A 135 -15.93 -5.65 -1.23
C ILE A 135 -16.27 -7.08 -0.83
N SER A 136 -15.24 -7.92 -0.70
CA SER A 136 -15.43 -9.28 -0.23
C SER A 136 -15.79 -9.31 1.23
N SER A 137 -16.50 -10.37 1.54
CA SER A 137 -17.64 -10.29 2.41
C SER A 137 -17.79 -11.63 3.13
N SER A 138 -16.98 -11.94 4.15
CA SER A 138 -17.02 -13.25 4.84
C SER A 138 -17.39 -13.22 6.32
N HIS A 139 -18.65 -13.55 6.63
CA HIS A 139 -19.11 -13.96 7.96
C HIS A 139 -19.19 -15.49 8.01
N THR A 140 -18.74 -16.10 9.12
CA THR A 140 -18.78 -17.55 9.33
C THR A 140 -19.93 -17.90 10.26
N SER A 141 -20.91 -18.66 9.77
CA SER A 141 -21.84 -19.43 10.61
C SER A 141 -21.74 -20.90 10.23
N SER A 142 -21.97 -21.82 11.17
CA SER A 142 -21.68 -23.25 11.01
C SER A 142 -22.54 -23.98 9.96
N LEU A 143 -23.36 -23.26 9.17
CA LEU A 143 -24.30 -23.81 8.19
C LEU A 143 -24.18 -23.20 6.78
N GLY A 144 -23.13 -22.42 6.52
CA GLY A 144 -22.61 -22.22 5.15
C GLY A 144 -23.46 -21.38 4.19
N PHE A 145 -23.26 -20.07 4.20
CA PHE A 145 -23.18 -19.20 2.99
C PHE A 145 -22.59 -17.82 3.35
N THR A 146 -22.00 -17.14 2.36
CA THR A 146 -21.02 -16.04 2.55
C THR A 146 -21.51 -14.68 2.01
N VAL A 147 -21.77 -13.71 2.88
CA VAL A 147 -21.86 -12.25 2.58
C VAL A 147 -21.40 -11.46 3.85
N GLN A 148 -20.63 -10.37 3.72
CA GLN A 148 -20.17 -9.47 4.80
C GLN A 148 -19.62 -8.09 4.35
N VAL A 149 -20.37 -7.03 4.53
CA VAL A 149 -19.85 -5.66 4.33
C VAL A 149 -19.05 -5.25 5.58
N TYR A 150 -17.84 -4.68 5.45
CA TYR A 150 -17.21 -3.92 6.55
C TYR A 150 -16.38 -2.70 6.12
N ASN A 151 -16.57 -1.62 6.89
CA ASN A 151 -15.69 -0.46 7.03
C ASN A 151 -14.49 -0.86 7.93
N PHE A 152 -13.26 -0.61 7.49
CA PHE A 152 -12.04 -0.94 8.24
C PHE A 152 -11.47 0.30 8.94
N SER A 153 -11.58 0.35 10.28
CA SER A 153 -10.87 1.33 11.12
C SER A 153 -9.90 0.57 12.03
N LEU A 154 -8.60 0.72 11.78
CA LEU A 154 -7.56 0.27 12.70
C LEU A 154 -7.39 1.35 13.78
N ARG A 155 -7.92 1.11 14.98
CA ARG A 155 -7.46 1.80 16.18
C ARG A 155 -6.28 1.02 16.75
N ALA A 156 -5.11 1.64 16.77
CA ALA A 156 -4.02 1.20 17.62
C ALA A 156 -4.37 1.65 19.05
N ASN A 157 -4.64 0.71 19.96
CA ASN A 157 -4.76 1.02 21.37
C ASN A 157 -3.37 1.30 21.94
N THR A 158 -3.29 2.40 22.70
CA THR A 158 -2.24 2.66 23.71
C THR A 158 -2.70 2.09 25.04
#